data_AF-A0A3N4LX67-F1
#
_entry.id   AF-A0A3N4LX67-F1
#
_cell.length_a   1.000
_cell.length_b   1.000
_cell.length_c   1.000
_cell.angle_alpha   90.00
_cell.angle_beta   90.00
_cell.angle_gamma   90.00
#
_symmetry.space_group_name_H-M   'P 1'
#
loop_
_entity.id
_entity.type
_entity.pdbx_description
1 polymer ?
#
loop_
_entity_poly.entity_id
_entity_poly.type
_entity_poly.pdbx_seq_one_letter_code
_entity_poly.pdbx_strand_id
1 'polypeptide(L)'
;MPSILSKDEKQIVKRAVPGSSNNIITVAVGRLYIAYPNPKKWQFTGISGAIVFTEDLVGNTFFFKIVDVVGHKGVLWDQELYEGFKYSHDRTFFHTFELEKCIAGFSFTDEKEAGQFYKRVEQRDKYAKSKGTKAPSTITAARSVSGNHSVGRENVPISRPLRGLRMRTTMKGLLNFLILCGQWKNFRRI
;
A
#
# COMPACT_ATOMS: atom_id res chain seq x y z
N MET A 1 9.94 22.92 7.61
CA MET A 1 10.35 21.92 8.62
C MET A 1 10.75 20.64 7.88
N PRO A 2 11.92 20.05 8.17
CA PRO A 2 12.42 18.88 7.47
C PRO A 2 11.58 17.63 7.79
N SER A 3 11.43 16.74 6.80
CA SER A 3 10.84 15.40 6.98
C SER A 3 11.67 14.55 7.94
N ILE A 4 11.05 13.69 8.75
CA ILE A 4 11.78 12.86 9.73
C ILE A 4 12.78 11.92 9.04
N LEU A 5 12.48 11.50 7.82
CA LEU A 5 13.33 10.66 6.99
C LEU A 5 14.43 11.48 6.31
N SER A 6 15.66 11.08 6.56
CA SER A 6 16.87 11.53 5.86
C SER A 6 16.88 11.12 4.39
N LYS A 7 17.82 11.69 3.61
CA LYS A 7 17.98 11.34 2.19
C LYS A 7 18.38 9.87 2.01
N ASP A 8 19.22 9.36 2.90
CA ASP A 8 19.70 7.98 2.83
C ASP A 8 18.57 6.98 3.15
N GLU A 9 17.76 7.25 4.17
CA GLU A 9 16.60 6.42 4.49
C GLU A 9 15.57 6.38 3.36
N LYS A 10 15.33 7.52 2.70
CA LYS A 10 14.48 7.56 1.50
C LYS A 10 15.04 6.71 0.37
N GLN A 11 16.37 6.62 0.23
CA GLN A 11 17.01 5.77 -0.76
C GLN A 11 16.87 4.28 -0.42
N ILE A 12 16.95 3.91 0.86
CA ILE A 12 16.66 2.55 1.33
C ILE A 12 15.21 2.16 0.98
N VAL A 13 14.26 3.04 1.27
CA VAL A 13 12.83 2.81 0.94
C VAL A 13 12.64 2.61 -0.56
N LYS A 14 13.26 3.45 -1.41
CA LYS A 14 13.19 3.31 -2.87
C LYS A 14 13.84 2.03 -3.40
N ARG A 15 14.89 1.53 -2.74
CA ARG A 15 15.51 0.24 -3.09
C ARG A 15 14.60 -0.93 -2.71
N ALA A 16 13.94 -0.84 -1.55
CA ALA A 16 13.03 -1.88 -1.07
C ALA A 16 11.69 -1.90 -1.84
N VAL A 17 11.21 -0.75 -2.30
CA VAL A 17 9.97 -0.60 -3.07
C VAL A 17 10.29 0.03 -4.43
N PRO A 18 10.57 -0.80 -5.47
CA PRO A 18 10.98 -0.31 -6.77
C PRO A 18 9.90 0.52 -7.47
N GLY A 19 10.28 1.72 -7.89
CA GLY A 19 9.40 2.68 -8.58
C GLY A 19 8.86 2.23 -9.94
N SER A 20 9.44 1.18 -10.53
CA SER A 20 9.04 0.64 -11.83
C SER A 20 7.70 -0.10 -11.80
N SER A 21 7.34 -0.68 -10.65
CA SER A 21 6.08 -1.39 -10.45
C SER A 21 5.23 -0.80 -9.34
N ASN A 22 5.79 0.07 -8.49
CA ASN A 22 5.09 0.65 -7.36
C ASN A 22 5.22 2.18 -7.40
N ASN A 23 4.11 2.90 -7.27
CA ASN A 23 4.10 4.34 -7.10
C ASN A 23 3.99 4.67 -5.62
N ILE A 24 5.04 5.26 -5.03
CA ILE A 24 5.06 5.64 -3.61
C ILE A 24 4.29 6.96 -3.44
N ILE A 25 3.21 6.92 -2.66
CA ILE A 25 2.31 8.08 -2.46
C ILE A 25 2.73 8.89 -1.24
N THR A 26 3.05 8.21 -0.16
CA THR A 26 3.53 8.82 1.08
C THR A 26 4.34 7.84 1.91
N VAL A 27 5.22 8.36 2.75
CA VAL A 27 6.05 7.60 3.68
C VAL A 27 6.04 8.31 5.03
N ALA A 28 5.96 7.54 6.11
CA ALA A 28 6.07 8.03 7.48
C ALA A 28 6.77 6.98 8.35
N VAL A 29 7.39 7.37 9.45
CA VAL A 29 8.04 6.41 10.38
C VAL A 29 7.07 5.98 11.47
N GLY A 30 7.03 4.67 11.77
CA GLY A 30 6.17 4.16 12.82
C GLY A 30 6.35 2.69 13.17
N ARG A 31 5.42 2.20 13.99
CA ARG A 31 5.38 0.86 14.58
C ARG A 31 4.04 0.19 14.32
N LEU A 32 4.05 -1.12 14.08
CA LEU A 32 2.84 -1.92 13.89
C LEU A 32 2.38 -2.56 15.19
N TYR A 33 1.14 -2.29 15.56
CA TYR A 33 0.40 -2.91 16.64
C TYR A 33 -0.76 -3.73 16.09
N ILE A 34 -1.15 -4.77 16.83
CA ILE A 34 -2.34 -5.58 16.56
C ILE A 34 -3.15 -5.74 17.84
N ALA A 35 -4.46 -5.89 17.71
CA ALA A 35 -5.35 -6.22 18.82
C ALA A 35 -5.93 -7.63 18.59
N TYR A 36 -5.20 -8.65 19.03
CA TYR A 36 -5.58 -10.06 18.93
C TYR A 36 -4.88 -10.89 20.02
N PRO A 37 -5.52 -11.88 20.65
CA PRO A 37 -6.91 -12.34 20.46
C PRO A 37 -7.96 -11.44 21.14
N ASN A 38 -7.53 -10.52 22.02
CA ASN A 38 -8.44 -9.59 22.70
C ASN A 38 -8.47 -8.24 21.96
N PRO A 39 -9.61 -7.81 21.39
CA PRO A 39 -9.70 -6.55 20.66
C PRO A 39 -9.51 -5.31 21.53
N LYS A 40 -9.61 -5.45 22.86
CA LYS A 40 -9.41 -4.34 23.81
C LYS A 40 -7.93 -4.10 24.16
N LYS A 41 -7.02 -4.99 23.74
CA LYS A 41 -5.61 -4.92 24.13
C LYS A 41 -4.72 -4.83 22.90
N TRP A 42 -4.08 -3.67 22.74
CA TRP A 42 -3.07 -3.44 21.72
C TRP A 42 -1.74 -4.09 22.09
N GLN A 43 -1.11 -4.70 21.10
CA GLN A 43 0.09 -5.49 21.25
C GLN A 43 1.09 -5.13 20.15
N PHE A 44 2.29 -4.74 20.55
CA PHE A 44 3.34 -4.43 19.60
C PHE A 44 3.81 -5.72 18.93
N THR A 45 3.87 -5.73 17.60
CA THR A 45 4.25 -6.91 16.81
C THR A 45 5.76 -7.17 16.78
N GLY A 46 6.57 -6.22 17.24
CA GLY A 46 8.02 -6.22 17.02
C GLY A 46 8.44 -5.59 15.69
N ILE A 47 7.49 -5.19 14.84
CA ILE A 47 7.76 -4.62 13.52
C ILE A 47 7.70 -3.10 13.57
N SER A 48 8.78 -2.45 13.17
CA SER A 48 8.92 -1.00 13.09
C SER A 48 9.77 -0.59 11.91
N GLY A 49 9.53 0.60 11.36
CA GLY A 49 10.32 1.13 10.26
C GLY A 49 9.60 2.25 9.52
N ALA A 50 9.98 2.44 8.25
CA ALA A 50 9.28 3.36 7.36
C ALA A 50 8.01 2.69 6.81
N ILE A 51 6.85 3.19 7.23
CA ILE A 51 5.54 2.84 6.71
C ILE A 51 5.36 3.58 5.37
N VAL A 52 5.16 2.82 4.31
CA VAL A 52 5.01 3.28 2.94
C VAL A 52 3.59 2.99 2.50
N PHE A 53 2.89 4.01 2.03
CA PHE A 53 1.65 3.84 1.28
C PHE A 53 1.97 3.92 -0.21
N THR A 54 1.62 2.88 -0.95
CA THR A 54 1.98 2.74 -2.36
C THR A 54 0.84 2.15 -3.18
N GLU A 55 0.78 2.54 -4.45
CA GLU A 55 -0.04 1.93 -5.47
C GLU A 55 0.81 0.92 -6.27
N ASP A 56 0.37 -0.33 -6.33
CA ASP A 56 0.92 -1.32 -7.26
C ASP A 56 0.38 -1.00 -8.66
N LEU A 57 1.26 -0.59 -9.57
CA LEU A 57 0.91 -0.21 -10.93
C LEU A 57 0.54 -1.42 -11.80
N VAL A 58 0.94 -2.63 -11.40
CA VAL A 58 0.64 -3.86 -12.14
C VAL A 58 -0.74 -4.40 -11.78
N GLY A 59 -1.08 -4.36 -10.48
CA GLY A 59 -2.38 -4.84 -9.97
C GLY A 59 -3.45 -3.77 -9.84
N ASN A 60 -3.08 -2.48 -9.95
CA ASN A 60 -3.93 -1.33 -9.64
C ASN A 60 -4.55 -1.40 -8.24
N THR A 61 -3.83 -2.00 -7.29
CA THR A 61 -4.23 -2.10 -5.88
C THR A 61 -3.29 -1.31 -4.99
N PHE A 62 -3.79 -0.90 -3.83
CA PHE A 62 -2.98 -0.16 -2.86
C PHE A 62 -2.40 -1.11 -1.82
N PHE A 63 -1.21 -0.77 -1.34
CA PHE A 63 -0.52 -1.49 -0.30
C PHE A 63 -0.01 -0.56 0.79
N PHE A 64 -0.09 -1.05 2.03
CA PHE A 64 0.80 -0.60 3.09
C PHE A 64 2.01 -1.53 3.15
N LYS A 65 3.20 -0.96 3.29
CA LYS A 65 4.44 -1.70 3.47
C LYS A 65 5.24 -1.09 4.61
N ILE A 66 5.88 -1.90 5.44
CA ILE A 66 6.86 -1.43 6.43
C ILE A 66 8.24 -1.86 5.95
N VAL A 67 9.12 -0.89 5.74
CA VAL A 67 10.51 -1.11 5.34
C VAL A 67 11.43 -0.92 6.53
N ASP A 68 12.34 -1.86 6.73
CA ASP A 68 13.44 -1.72 7.68
C ASP A 68 14.48 -0.74 7.15
N VAL A 69 14.47 0.47 7.69
CA VAL A 69 15.43 1.52 7.35
C VAL A 69 16.71 1.46 8.19
N VAL A 70 16.72 0.71 9.29
CA VAL A 70 17.87 0.63 10.22
C VAL A 70 18.70 -0.61 9.93
N GLY A 71 18.06 -1.78 9.85
CA GLY A 71 18.73 -3.05 9.59
C GLY A 71 18.86 -3.39 8.11
N HIS A 72 18.33 -2.56 7.21
CA HIS A 72 18.36 -2.73 5.75
C HIS A 72 17.81 -4.08 5.26
N LYS A 73 16.93 -4.73 6.04
CA LYS A 73 16.35 -6.04 5.72
C LYS A 73 15.29 -6.00 4.63
N GLY A 74 14.98 -4.82 4.09
CA GLY A 74 13.95 -4.63 3.06
C GLY A 74 12.55 -4.51 3.64
N VAL A 75 11.55 -5.05 2.95
CA VAL A 75 10.15 -5.00 3.38
C VAL A 75 9.92 -6.05 4.48
N LEU A 76 9.58 -5.59 5.69
CA LEU A 76 9.28 -6.44 6.85
C LEU A 76 7.83 -6.92 6.86
N TRP A 77 6.92 -6.10 6.33
CA TRP A 77 5.49 -6.36 6.37
C TRP A 77 4.81 -5.66 5.20
N ASP A 78 3.81 -6.31 4.61
CA ASP A 78 2.96 -5.76 3.56
C ASP A 78 1.50 -6.16 3.74
N GLN A 79 0.59 -5.24 3.46
CA GLN A 79 -0.86 -5.44 3.50
C GLN A 79 -1.50 -4.80 2.29
N GLU A 80 -2.31 -5.59 1.58
CA GLU A 80 -3.14 -5.12 0.48
C GLU A 80 -4.42 -4.47 1.01
N LEU A 81 -4.81 -3.35 0.43
CA LEU A 81 -6.06 -2.67 0.76
C LEU A 81 -7.16 -3.15 -0.19
N TYR A 82 -8.26 -3.61 0.40
CA TYR A 82 -9.46 -3.98 -0.34
C TYR A 82 -10.29 -2.75 -0.74
N GLU A 83 -11.24 -2.93 -1.65
CA GLU A 83 -12.16 -1.86 -2.05
C GLU A 83 -13.06 -1.44 -0.88
N GLY A 84 -13.21 -0.14 -0.65
CA GLY A 84 -13.95 0.35 0.53
C GLY A 84 -13.20 0.19 1.86
N PHE A 85 -11.89 -0.06 1.83
CA PHE A 85 -11.02 -0.07 3.00
C PHE A 85 -11.31 1.10 3.94
N LYS A 86 -11.55 0.79 5.22
CA LYS A 86 -11.80 1.77 6.28
C LYS A 86 -10.51 2.02 7.05
N TYR A 87 -10.15 3.30 7.13
CA TYR A 87 -8.98 3.77 7.84
C TYR A 87 -9.42 4.80 8.87
N SER A 88 -9.16 4.54 10.15
CA SER A 88 -9.57 5.40 11.25
C SER A 88 -8.35 6.07 11.89
N HIS A 89 -8.49 7.31 12.36
CA HIS A 89 -7.45 8.01 13.12
C HIS A 89 -7.96 8.33 14.53
N ASP A 90 -8.08 7.33 15.39
CA ASP A 90 -8.61 7.52 16.74
C ASP A 90 -7.75 8.51 17.56
N ARG A 91 -6.45 8.63 17.23
CA ARG A 91 -5.53 9.62 17.79
C ARG A 91 -4.66 10.22 16.70
N THR A 92 -4.10 11.40 16.97
CA THR A 92 -3.19 12.14 16.07
C THR A 92 -2.00 11.32 15.57
N PHE A 93 -1.48 10.40 16.39
CA PHE A 93 -0.34 9.55 16.06
C PHE A 93 -0.71 8.07 15.90
N PHE A 94 -1.96 7.67 16.18
CA PHE A 94 -2.37 6.27 16.20
C PHE A 94 -3.56 6.04 15.28
N HIS A 95 -3.30 5.38 14.15
CA HIS A 95 -4.33 5.07 13.17
C HIS A 95 -4.63 3.60 13.16
N THR A 96 -5.89 3.25 13.01
CA THR A 96 -6.42 1.89 13.10
C THR A 96 -7.07 1.47 11.80
N PHE A 97 -6.97 0.17 11.51
CA PHE A 97 -7.56 -0.43 10.33
C PHE A 97 -7.83 -1.92 10.52
N GLU A 98 -8.77 -2.43 9.74
CA GLU A 98 -9.20 -3.82 9.81
C GLU A 98 -8.30 -4.71 8.95
N LEU A 99 -7.86 -5.82 9.53
CA LEU A 99 -7.31 -6.97 8.83
C LEU A 99 -8.36 -8.09 8.79
N GLU A 100 -8.07 -9.16 8.05
CA GLU A 100 -9.00 -10.30 7.89
C GLU A 100 -9.41 -10.96 9.22
N LYS A 101 -8.49 -11.04 10.19
CA LYS A 101 -8.70 -11.78 11.45
C LYS A 101 -8.58 -10.91 12.71
N CYS A 102 -8.16 -9.67 12.58
CA CYS A 102 -7.89 -8.79 13.72
C CYS A 102 -7.88 -7.32 13.30
N ILE A 103 -7.75 -6.43 14.29
CA ILE A 103 -7.56 -5.00 14.05
C ILE A 103 -6.07 -4.69 14.19
N ALA A 104 -5.52 -3.97 13.23
CA ALA A 104 -4.15 -3.46 13.26
C ALA A 104 -4.15 -1.94 13.47
N GLY A 105 -3.02 -1.45 13.96
CA GLY A 105 -2.81 -0.04 14.19
C GLY A 105 -1.38 0.38 13.93
N PHE A 106 -1.20 1.52 13.28
CA PHE A 106 0.08 2.18 13.14
C PHE A 106 0.24 3.25 14.20
N SER A 107 1.31 3.15 14.97
CA SER A 107 1.78 4.24 15.84
C SER A 107 2.89 4.98 15.11
N PHE A 108 2.60 6.20 14.67
CA PHE A 108 3.56 7.07 14.00
C PHE A 108 4.45 7.79 15.01
N THR A 109 5.68 8.11 14.60
CA THR A 109 6.63 8.88 15.43
C THR A 109 6.32 10.37 15.42
N ASP A 110 5.77 10.89 14.32
CA ASP A 110 5.42 12.30 14.15
C ASP A 110 3.94 12.47 13.77
N GLU A 111 3.23 13.34 14.48
CA GLU A 111 1.80 13.59 14.29
C GLU A 111 1.46 14.31 12.98
N LYS A 112 2.38 15.14 12.45
CA LYS A 112 2.16 15.85 11.19
C LYS A 112 2.29 14.89 10.02
N GLU A 113 3.29 14.01 10.05
CA GLU A 113 3.42 12.93 9.06
C GLU A 113 2.23 11.97 9.14
N ALA A 114 1.76 11.63 10.34
CA ALA A 114 0.55 10.86 10.53
C ALA A 114 -0.66 11.56 9.86
N GLY A 115 -0.92 12.82 10.20
CA GLY A 115 -2.04 13.58 9.61
C GLY A 115 -1.97 13.67 8.07
N GLN A 116 -0.76 13.81 7.51
CA GLN A 116 -0.57 13.75 6.05
C GLN A 116 -0.84 12.35 5.51
N PHE A 117 -0.37 11.30 6.19
CA PHE A 117 -0.57 9.91 5.83
C PHE A 117 -2.06 9.58 5.75
N TYR A 118 -2.84 9.94 6.78
CA TYR A 118 -4.29 9.76 6.80
C TYR A 118 -4.98 10.40 5.59
N LYS A 119 -4.66 11.69 5.31
CA LYS A 119 -5.23 12.41 4.16
C LYS A 119 -4.93 11.71 2.83
N ARG A 120 -3.75 11.12 2.67
CA ARG A 120 -3.36 10.42 1.44
C ARG A 120 -4.08 9.08 1.27
N VAL A 121 -4.31 8.36 2.38
CA VAL A 121 -5.08 7.10 2.37
C VAL A 121 -6.56 7.33 2.09
N GLU A 122 -7.15 8.37 2.68
CA GLU A 122 -8.55 8.77 2.40
C GLU A 122 -8.72 9.21 0.94
N GLN A 123 -7.73 9.95 0.40
CA GLN A 123 -7.76 10.43 -0.98
C GLN A 123 -7.16 9.43 -1.97
N ARG A 124 -7.04 8.14 -1.62
CA ARG A 124 -6.48 7.08 -2.47
C ARG A 124 -7.11 7.01 -3.85
N ASP A 125 -8.41 7.27 -3.95
CA ASP A 125 -9.15 7.23 -5.22
C ASP A 125 -8.61 8.22 -6.26
N LYS A 126 -7.99 9.32 -5.82
CA LYS A 126 -7.34 10.30 -6.72
C LYS A 126 -6.02 9.77 -7.28
N TYR A 127 -5.38 8.86 -6.56
CA TYR A 127 -4.08 8.29 -6.92
C TYR A 127 -4.22 7.05 -7.78
N ALA A 128 -5.39 6.40 -7.80
CA ALA A 128 -5.67 5.25 -8.66
C ALA A 128 -5.58 5.67 -10.13
N LYS A 129 -4.41 5.48 -10.76
CA LYS A 129 -4.12 5.99 -12.10
C LYS A 129 -4.82 5.25 -13.25
N SER A 130 -5.65 4.26 -12.94
CA SER A 130 -6.57 3.68 -13.92
C SER A 130 -7.74 2.97 -13.24
N LYS A 131 -8.77 3.73 -12.86
CA LYS A 131 -10.15 3.32 -13.17
C LYS A 131 -10.57 4.12 -14.39
N GLY A 132 -10.23 3.61 -15.57
CA GLY A 132 -10.86 4.07 -16.80
C GLY A 132 -12.38 3.93 -16.67
N THR A 133 -13.10 4.97 -17.10
CA THR A 133 -14.57 5.09 -17.15
C THR A 133 -15.30 5.28 -15.81
N LYS A 134 -15.22 6.51 -15.26
CA LYS A 134 -16.48 7.15 -14.83
C LYS A 134 -17.14 7.69 -16.09
N ALA A 135 -18.09 6.94 -16.63
CA ALA A 135 -18.92 7.42 -17.75
C ALA A 135 -19.64 8.71 -17.33
N PRO A 136 -19.60 9.79 -18.13
CA PRO A 136 -20.54 10.89 -17.97
C PRO A 136 -21.92 10.38 -18.36
N SER A 137 -22.90 10.53 -17.47
CA SER A 137 -24.32 10.32 -17.76
C SER A 137 -24.73 11.17 -18.97
N THR A 138 -25.11 10.49 -20.05
CA THR A 138 -25.57 11.10 -21.31
C THR A 138 -27.04 11.49 -21.20
N ILE A 139 -27.37 12.78 -21.35
CA ILE A 139 -28.58 13.31 -22.01
C ILE A 139 -28.16 14.73 -22.50
N THR A 140 -28.01 15.06 -23.79
CA THR A 140 -29.11 15.39 -24.73
C THR A 140 -28.55 15.77 -26.12
N ALA A 141 -29.18 15.23 -27.18
CA ALA A 141 -29.41 15.75 -28.54
C ALA A 141 -28.27 15.99 -29.57
N ALA A 142 -28.69 15.84 -30.84
CA ALA A 142 -27.94 15.45 -32.03
C ALA A 142 -27.81 16.55 -33.10
N ARG A 143 -27.18 16.17 -34.24
CA ARG A 143 -27.02 16.80 -35.60
C ARG A 143 -25.70 17.59 -35.79
N SER A 144 -24.95 17.50 -36.89
CA SER A 144 -25.17 16.96 -38.25
C SER A 144 -23.88 16.94 -39.11
N VAL A 145 -23.74 15.91 -39.97
CA VAL A 145 -23.33 15.93 -41.42
C VAL A 145 -21.87 16.18 -41.89
N SER A 146 -21.39 15.17 -42.68
CA SER A 146 -20.55 15.17 -43.91
C SER A 146 -19.02 15.37 -43.89
N GLY A 147 -18.29 14.43 -44.52
CA GLY A 147 -17.04 14.72 -45.25
C GLY A 147 -16.08 13.53 -45.44
N ASN A 148 -15.98 13.00 -46.67
CA ASN A 148 -15.05 11.99 -47.17
C ASN A 148 -13.55 12.30 -46.96
N HIS A 149 -12.71 11.30 -46.66
CA HIS A 149 -11.53 10.92 -47.47
C HIS A 149 -10.84 9.62 -47.01
N SER A 150 -10.07 9.05 -47.94
CA SER A 150 -9.59 7.67 -48.08
C SER A 150 -8.20 7.38 -47.47
N VAL A 151 -7.84 6.08 -47.55
CA VAL A 151 -6.49 5.47 -47.63
C VAL A 151 -5.92 4.81 -46.35
N GLY A 152 -6.02 3.48 -46.33
CA GLY A 152 -4.86 2.56 -46.34
C GLY A 152 -4.12 2.24 -45.02
N ARG A 153 -4.25 0.99 -44.55
CA ARG A 153 -3.16 -0.02 -44.49
C ARG A 153 -3.59 -1.24 -43.66
N GLU A 154 -3.44 -2.40 -44.29
CA GLU A 154 -3.50 -3.73 -43.69
C GLU A 154 -2.17 -4.05 -42.97
N ASN A 155 -2.21 -4.65 -41.76
CA ASN A 155 -1.44 -5.87 -41.43
C ASN A 155 -1.60 -6.35 -39.96
N VAL A 156 -2.16 -7.56 -39.86
CA VAL A 156 -1.80 -8.76 -39.07
C VAL A 156 -1.54 -8.68 -37.54
N PRO A 157 -2.21 -9.55 -36.73
CA PRO A 157 -1.92 -9.69 -35.30
C PRO A 157 -0.76 -10.67 -35.05
N ILE A 158 0.24 -10.26 -34.26
CA ILE A 158 1.31 -11.16 -33.79
C ILE A 158 1.16 -11.37 -32.28
N SER A 159 0.85 -12.61 -31.96
CA SER A 159 0.86 -13.24 -30.64
C SER A 159 2.18 -13.02 -29.89
N ARG A 160 2.11 -12.81 -28.57
CA ARG A 160 3.26 -12.97 -27.68
C ARG A 160 2.92 -13.79 -26.45
N PRO A 161 3.87 -14.63 -25.98
CA PRO A 161 3.61 -15.78 -25.13
C PRO A 161 3.40 -15.43 -23.65
N LEU A 162 2.54 -16.21 -23.02
CA LEU A 162 2.47 -16.40 -21.58
C LEU A 162 3.75 -17.07 -21.09
N ARG A 163 4.40 -16.47 -20.09
CA ARG A 163 4.90 -17.09 -18.84
C ARG A 163 6.15 -16.38 -18.33
N GLY A 164 5.97 -15.80 -17.15
CA GLY A 164 7.04 -15.39 -16.26
C GLY A 164 6.44 -15.28 -14.87
N LEU A 165 6.02 -16.43 -14.33
CA LEU A 165 5.56 -16.57 -12.94
C LEU A 165 6.76 -16.25 -12.04
N ARG A 166 6.99 -14.96 -11.76
CA ARG A 166 7.94 -14.57 -10.72
C ARG A 166 7.25 -14.84 -9.40
N MET A 167 7.65 -15.93 -8.76
CA MET A 167 7.25 -16.29 -7.41
C MET A 167 7.33 -15.04 -6.52
N ARG A 168 6.16 -14.54 -6.12
CA ARG A 168 6.04 -13.59 -5.03
C ARG A 168 6.32 -14.40 -3.77
N THR A 169 7.58 -14.45 -3.33
CA THR A 169 7.90 -14.82 -1.95
C THR A 169 7.38 -13.71 -1.05
N THR A 170 6.07 -13.69 -0.86
CA THR A 170 5.43 -12.78 0.08
C THR A 170 5.69 -13.35 1.47
N MET A 171 6.40 -12.60 2.29
CA MET A 171 6.53 -12.83 3.74
C MET A 171 5.19 -12.61 4.48
N LYS A 172 4.04 -12.94 3.85
CA LYS A 172 2.76 -13.17 4.52
C LYS A 172 2.87 -14.25 5.61
N GLY A 173 3.91 -15.09 5.52
CA GLY A 173 4.23 -16.13 6.49
C GLY A 173 4.46 -15.60 7.90
N LEU A 174 5.24 -14.54 8.13
CA LEU A 174 5.69 -14.18 9.48
C LEU A 174 4.58 -13.61 10.37
N LEU A 175 3.65 -12.82 9.84
CA LEU A 175 2.52 -12.33 10.64
C LEU A 175 1.47 -13.42 10.87
N ASN A 176 1.18 -14.26 9.86
CA ASN A 176 0.34 -15.43 10.07
C ASN A 176 0.98 -16.41 11.06
N PHE A 177 2.29 -16.62 11.03
CA PHE A 177 3.01 -17.47 11.98
C PHE A 177 2.94 -16.88 13.40
N LEU A 178 3.10 -15.57 13.58
CA LEU A 178 2.99 -14.93 14.89
C LEU A 178 1.55 -14.91 15.43
N ILE A 179 0.54 -14.81 14.57
CA ILE A 179 -0.89 -14.83 14.97
C ILE A 179 -1.39 -16.27 15.21
N LEU A 180 -0.96 -17.25 14.42
CA LEU A 180 -1.38 -18.67 14.55
C LEU A 180 -0.58 -19.45 15.59
N CYS A 181 0.69 -19.13 15.83
CA CYS A 181 1.55 -20.03 16.61
C CYS A 181 1.45 -19.86 18.13
N GLY A 182 0.77 -18.84 18.67
CA GLY A 182 0.52 -18.72 20.13
C GLY A 182 1.75 -18.78 21.05
N GLN A 183 2.96 -18.76 20.50
CA GLN A 183 4.23 -18.99 21.20
C GLN A 183 4.88 -17.65 21.51
N TRP A 184 4.26 -16.91 22.43
CA TRP A 184 4.75 -15.60 22.87
C TRP A 184 5.31 -15.62 24.30
N LYS A 185 6.07 -16.67 24.66
CA LYS A 185 6.70 -16.77 25.99
C LYS A 185 8.23 -16.71 26.03
N ASN A 186 8.97 -16.70 24.92
CA ASN A 186 10.44 -16.85 25.00
C ASN A 186 11.31 -15.77 24.32
N PHE A 187 10.82 -14.55 24.08
CA PHE A 187 11.66 -13.45 23.56
C PHE A 187 11.98 -12.36 24.61
N ARG A 188 12.21 -12.79 25.86
CA ARG A 188 12.91 -12.02 26.91
C ARG A 188 14.07 -12.85 27.47
N ARG A 189 15.10 -13.05 26.67
CA ARG A 189 16.48 -13.29 27.10
C ARG A 189 17.32 -13.52 25.86
N ILE A 190 17.90 -12.43 25.33
CA ILE A 190 19.33 -12.31 24.97
C ILE A 190 19.67 -10.84 25.25
#